data_AF-A0A497AEU7-F1
#
_entry.id   AF-A0A497AEU7-F1
#
_cell.length_a   1.000
_cell.length_b   1.000
_cell.length_c   1.000
_cell.angle_alpha   90.00
_cell.angle_beta   90.00
_cell.angle_gamma   90.00
#
_symmetry.space_group_name_H-M   'P 1'
#
loop_
_entity.id
_entity.type
_entity.pdbx_description
1 polymer ?
#
loop_
_entity_poly.entity_id
_entity_poly.type
_entity_poly.pdbx_seq_one_letter_code
_entity_poly.pdbx_strand_id
1 'polypeptide(L)'
;MLDSNQVLNNIANPSVTWHDAGGGLHLWASGPFILTNNIFAGNAASHYGSGIWIQGYSVTNGSLGSLVNNTIVQNGGGTGGEGIWVGEYSVVTVTNNIIVSQTIGITNSCPVSSVVTARYNLFWANNSDPVTGSDAVLNDPVFVGGGDYHITSGSAALNAGVDAGVTTDIDGEARPFGIATDIGADERATVGTTAEPATASAITSTVGGLTTTVQIPTGAVTESTALTYTALAITGQSDPTGFSFAGHAFDLDAYQSGVIVSGFTFSVPVTVTLHYADADIAGLDEDSLVLEYWNGSAWVDAACGDYDRHPTENWLSVPICHLSQFALFGEREYLIYLPLVLRNS
;
A
#
# COMPACT_ATOMS: atom_id res chain seq x y z
N MET A 1 -0.46 -20.66 4.68
CA MET A 1 -0.98 -19.32 4.34
C MET A 1 0.17 -18.36 4.56
N LEU A 2 0.49 -17.57 3.54
CA LEU A 2 1.48 -16.51 3.60
C LEU A 2 0.75 -15.22 3.26
N ASP A 3 0.77 -14.26 4.18
CA ASP A 3 -0.07 -13.07 4.12
C ASP A 3 0.75 -11.84 4.52
N SER A 4 0.68 -10.77 3.72
CA SER A 4 1.32 -9.48 3.99
C SER A 4 2.85 -9.56 4.24
N ASN A 5 3.56 -10.35 3.42
CA ASN A 5 5.03 -10.46 3.50
C ASN A 5 5.73 -9.78 2.33
N GLN A 6 6.91 -9.21 2.59
CA GLN A 6 7.84 -8.75 1.57
C GLN A 6 9.00 -9.74 1.41
N VAL A 7 9.12 -10.33 0.22
CA VAL A 7 10.15 -11.30 -0.15
C VAL A 7 10.98 -10.70 -1.26
N LEU A 8 12.11 -10.09 -0.87
CA LEU A 8 12.86 -9.17 -1.73
C LEU A 8 14.30 -9.67 -1.98
N ASN A 9 14.76 -9.57 -3.23
CA ASN A 9 16.17 -9.73 -3.63
C ASN A 9 16.83 -11.05 -3.23
N ASN A 10 16.06 -12.12 -3.08
CA ASN A 10 16.61 -13.45 -2.82
C ASN A 10 17.20 -14.05 -4.10
N ILE A 11 18.27 -14.83 -3.96
CA ILE A 11 18.95 -15.47 -5.10
C ILE A 11 19.10 -16.98 -4.85
N ALA A 12 18.55 -17.80 -5.74
CA ALA A 12 18.78 -19.24 -5.81
C ALA A 12 19.80 -19.58 -6.93
N ASN A 13 21.09 -19.76 -6.60
CA ASN A 13 22.18 -19.98 -7.56
C ASN A 13 23.42 -20.68 -6.94
N PRO A 14 24.16 -21.60 -7.62
CA PRO A 14 23.80 -22.80 -8.38
C PRO A 14 24.51 -24.09 -7.88
N SER A 15 24.01 -25.27 -8.30
CA SER A 15 24.88 -26.28 -8.96
C SER A 15 24.16 -27.17 -10.00
N VAL A 16 23.13 -26.67 -10.69
CA VAL A 16 22.34 -27.36 -11.76
C VAL A 16 21.46 -28.53 -11.28
N THR A 17 20.63 -28.30 -10.24
CA THR A 17 19.55 -29.22 -9.89
C THR A 17 18.19 -28.52 -9.75
N TRP A 18 17.08 -29.28 -9.76
CA TRP A 18 15.72 -28.76 -9.54
C TRP A 18 15.55 -28.01 -8.21
N HIS A 19 16.49 -28.15 -7.27
CA HIS A 19 16.51 -27.42 -6.00
C HIS A 19 16.84 -25.92 -6.14
N ASP A 20 17.23 -25.47 -7.34
CA ASP A 20 17.68 -24.09 -7.60
C ASP A 20 16.57 -23.20 -8.22
N ALA A 21 15.31 -23.58 -8.01
CA ALA A 21 14.10 -22.87 -8.48
C ALA A 21 13.39 -22.14 -7.33
N GLY A 22 12.55 -21.14 -7.63
CA GLY A 22 11.76 -20.43 -6.62
C GLY A 22 12.59 -19.42 -5.83
N GLY A 23 13.18 -18.44 -6.53
CA GLY A 23 14.06 -17.44 -5.92
C GLY A 23 13.40 -16.70 -4.75
N GLY A 24 12.14 -16.29 -4.92
CA GLY A 24 11.31 -15.77 -3.84
C GLY A 24 10.63 -16.89 -3.04
N LEU A 25 9.91 -17.79 -3.72
CA LEU A 25 9.19 -18.89 -3.06
C LEU A 25 9.21 -20.19 -3.88
N HIS A 26 9.53 -21.29 -3.21
CA HIS A 26 9.54 -22.64 -3.77
C HIS A 26 8.44 -23.50 -3.15
N LEU A 27 7.44 -23.89 -3.93
CA LEU A 27 6.31 -24.74 -3.52
C LEU A 27 6.36 -26.08 -4.26
N TRP A 28 6.81 -27.14 -3.57
CA TRP A 28 6.84 -28.50 -4.08
C TRP A 28 5.82 -29.38 -3.37
N ALA A 29 4.94 -30.04 -4.12
CA ALA A 29 3.87 -30.91 -3.61
C ALA A 29 3.13 -30.30 -2.41
N SER A 30 2.77 -29.02 -2.54
CA SER A 30 2.25 -28.19 -1.46
C SER A 30 0.77 -27.86 -1.72
N GLY A 31 -0.13 -28.23 -0.83
CA GLY A 31 -1.55 -27.88 -0.96
C GLY A 31 -2.43 -28.44 0.16
N PRO A 32 -3.52 -27.74 0.54
CA PRO A 32 -3.94 -26.43 0.03
C PRO A 32 -3.05 -25.27 0.55
N PHE A 33 -2.72 -24.29 -0.30
CA PHE A 33 -2.06 -23.04 0.09
C PHE A 33 -2.83 -21.81 -0.39
N ILE A 34 -2.61 -20.69 0.29
CA ILE A 34 -3.15 -19.36 -0.05
C ILE A 34 -2.02 -18.36 0.17
N LEU A 35 -1.74 -17.55 -0.85
CA LEU A 35 -0.81 -16.42 -0.80
C LEU A 35 -1.61 -15.13 -1.02
N THR A 36 -1.65 -14.25 -0.02
CA THR A 36 -2.39 -13.00 -0.03
C THR A 36 -1.50 -11.82 0.32
N ASN A 37 -1.72 -10.66 -0.32
CA ASN A 37 -1.07 -9.40 0.04
C ASN A 37 0.47 -9.44 0.10
N ASN A 38 1.12 -10.39 -0.61
CA ASN A 38 2.58 -10.49 -0.56
C ASN A 38 3.21 -9.69 -1.68
N ILE A 39 4.40 -9.16 -1.41
CA ILE A 39 5.28 -8.55 -2.40
C ILE A 39 6.45 -9.51 -2.66
N PHE A 40 6.58 -9.99 -3.90
CA PHE A 40 7.73 -10.75 -4.36
C PHE A 40 8.49 -9.92 -5.39
N ALA A 41 9.64 -9.35 -5.00
CA ALA A 41 10.35 -8.47 -5.90
C ALA A 41 11.87 -8.61 -5.95
N GLY A 42 12.44 -8.43 -7.15
CA GLY A 42 13.88 -8.49 -7.38
C GLY A 42 14.51 -9.87 -7.11
N ASN A 43 13.71 -10.92 -6.94
CA ASN A 43 14.22 -12.26 -6.67
C ASN A 43 14.76 -12.89 -7.96
N ALA A 44 15.71 -13.82 -7.80
CA ALA A 44 16.39 -14.49 -8.89
C ALA A 44 16.52 -15.99 -8.65
N ALA A 45 16.30 -16.79 -9.70
CA ALA A 45 16.58 -18.22 -9.71
C ALA A 45 17.40 -18.59 -10.94
N SER A 46 18.33 -19.53 -10.78
CA SER A 46 19.11 -20.03 -11.91
C SER A 46 18.30 -20.94 -12.85
N HIS A 47 17.20 -21.55 -12.36
CA HIS A 47 16.40 -22.50 -13.13
C HIS A 47 15.01 -22.01 -13.56
N TYR A 48 13.99 -22.07 -12.70
CA TYR A 48 12.60 -21.70 -12.99
C TYR A 48 12.00 -20.88 -11.85
N GLY A 49 11.07 -19.97 -12.18
CA GLY A 49 10.27 -19.24 -11.21
C GLY A 49 11.12 -18.38 -10.27
N SER A 50 11.79 -17.35 -10.81
CA SER A 50 12.55 -16.40 -9.99
C SER A 50 11.69 -15.78 -8.90
N GLY A 51 10.43 -15.44 -9.21
CA GLY A 51 9.49 -15.00 -8.20
C GLY A 51 8.97 -16.20 -7.40
N ILE A 52 8.08 -16.96 -8.01
CA ILE A 52 7.39 -18.09 -7.38
C ILE A 52 7.48 -19.31 -8.29
N TRP A 53 7.87 -20.45 -7.72
CA TRP A 53 7.89 -21.74 -8.39
C TRP A 53 6.91 -22.72 -7.74
N ILE A 54 6.05 -23.35 -8.53
CA ILE A 54 4.98 -24.23 -8.07
C ILE A 54 4.96 -25.52 -8.88
N GLN A 55 5.19 -26.66 -8.23
CA GLN A 55 5.15 -27.97 -8.88
C GLN A 55 4.63 -29.06 -7.95
N GLY A 56 3.88 -30.02 -8.48
CA GLY A 56 3.62 -31.32 -7.85
C GLY A 56 4.34 -32.44 -8.61
N TYR A 57 4.22 -33.69 -8.14
CA TYR A 57 4.83 -34.83 -8.84
C TYR A 57 3.87 -36.01 -9.09
N SER A 58 2.65 -35.94 -8.57
CA SER A 58 1.58 -36.90 -8.90
C SER A 58 0.20 -36.30 -8.62
N VAL A 59 -0.86 -36.92 -9.13
CA VAL A 59 -2.25 -36.50 -8.87
C VAL A 59 -2.62 -36.47 -7.38
N THR A 60 -1.96 -37.28 -6.55
CA THR A 60 -2.17 -37.29 -5.09
C THR A 60 -1.20 -36.38 -4.33
N ASN A 61 -0.16 -35.88 -4.99
CA ASN A 61 0.85 -34.98 -4.44
C ASN A 61 1.03 -33.78 -5.37
N GLY A 62 -0.10 -33.19 -5.76
CA GLY A 62 -0.17 -31.97 -6.54
C GLY A 62 0.03 -30.74 -5.68
N SER A 63 0.45 -29.63 -6.29
CA SER A 63 0.42 -28.34 -5.60
C SER A 63 -0.91 -27.63 -5.88
N LEU A 64 -1.69 -27.38 -4.83
CA LEU A 64 -3.07 -26.86 -4.94
C LEU A 64 -3.19 -25.57 -4.14
N GLY A 65 -3.55 -24.45 -4.77
CA GLY A 65 -3.69 -23.21 -4.03
C GLY A 65 -4.09 -21.98 -4.82
N SER A 66 -4.14 -20.85 -4.13
CA SER A 66 -4.54 -19.56 -4.68
C SER A 66 -3.51 -18.47 -4.41
N LEU A 67 -3.35 -17.58 -5.39
CA LEU A 67 -2.62 -16.32 -5.28
C LEU A 67 -3.66 -15.21 -5.47
N VAL A 68 -3.90 -14.45 -4.42
CA VAL A 68 -4.91 -13.38 -4.42
C VAL A 68 -4.23 -12.10 -3.97
N ASN A 69 -4.37 -11.00 -4.73
CA ASN A 69 -3.85 -9.70 -4.29
C ASN A 69 -2.36 -9.73 -3.92
N ASN A 70 -1.49 -10.27 -4.78
CA ASN A 70 -0.04 -10.17 -4.59
C ASN A 70 0.58 -9.21 -5.62
N THR A 71 1.73 -8.63 -5.29
CA THR A 71 2.52 -7.79 -6.17
C THR A 71 3.84 -8.48 -6.51
N ILE A 72 4.03 -8.85 -7.77
CA ILE A 72 5.15 -9.67 -8.26
C ILE A 72 5.90 -8.86 -9.30
N VAL A 73 7.10 -8.40 -8.94
CA VAL A 73 7.78 -7.31 -9.66
C VAL A 73 9.26 -7.61 -9.89
N GLN A 74 9.74 -7.44 -11.12
CA GLN A 74 11.19 -7.45 -11.42
C GLN A 74 11.92 -8.75 -10.98
N ASN A 75 11.21 -9.87 -10.94
CA ASN A 75 11.86 -11.15 -10.64
C ASN A 75 12.56 -11.67 -11.89
N GLY A 76 13.84 -12.01 -11.79
CA GLY A 76 14.65 -12.37 -12.95
C GLY A 76 15.95 -13.07 -12.61
N GLY A 77 16.50 -13.82 -13.56
CA GLY A 77 17.76 -14.55 -13.40
C GLY A 77 17.79 -15.81 -14.26
N GLY A 78 18.93 -16.11 -14.87
CA GLY A 78 19.14 -17.35 -15.64
C GLY A 78 18.04 -17.68 -16.65
N THR A 79 17.68 -18.96 -16.76
CA THR A 79 16.48 -19.41 -17.49
C THR A 79 15.20 -19.21 -16.67
N GLY A 80 15.31 -18.80 -15.41
CA GLY A 80 14.23 -18.75 -14.44
C GLY A 80 13.52 -17.41 -14.38
N GLY A 81 13.58 -16.58 -15.44
CA GLY A 81 13.05 -15.22 -15.47
C GLY A 81 11.52 -15.09 -15.39
N GLU A 82 10.85 -16.09 -14.83
CA GLU A 82 9.41 -16.11 -14.64
C GLU A 82 9.00 -15.51 -13.28
N GLY A 83 7.94 -14.69 -13.30
CA GLY A 83 7.30 -14.18 -12.09
C GLY A 83 6.59 -15.31 -11.35
N ILE A 84 5.75 -16.06 -12.05
CA ILE A 84 5.10 -17.28 -11.56
C ILE A 84 5.35 -18.42 -12.54
N TRP A 85 6.04 -19.45 -12.08
CA TRP A 85 6.17 -20.72 -12.79
C TRP A 85 5.28 -21.77 -12.16
N VAL A 86 4.41 -22.38 -12.98
CA VAL A 86 3.58 -23.52 -12.57
C VAL A 86 3.91 -24.72 -13.48
N GLY A 87 3.99 -25.91 -12.90
CA GLY A 87 4.16 -27.14 -13.66
C GLY A 87 3.51 -28.32 -12.95
N GLU A 88 3.44 -29.45 -13.66
CA GLU A 88 3.14 -30.81 -13.20
C GLU A 88 2.16 -30.95 -12.03
N TYR A 89 0.99 -31.55 -12.27
CA TYR A 89 0.00 -31.91 -11.24
C TYR A 89 -0.47 -30.76 -10.33
N SER A 90 -0.20 -29.50 -10.69
CA SER A 90 -0.55 -28.32 -9.88
C SER A 90 -1.83 -27.66 -10.36
N VAL A 91 -2.72 -27.26 -9.45
CA VAL A 91 -3.94 -26.50 -9.77
C VAL A 91 -3.90 -25.19 -9.01
N VAL A 92 -3.75 -24.08 -9.74
CA VAL A 92 -3.52 -22.76 -9.16
C VAL A 92 -4.54 -21.76 -9.70
N THR A 93 -5.17 -21.02 -8.79
CA THR A 93 -5.98 -19.84 -9.16
C THR A 93 -5.20 -18.56 -8.88
N VAL A 94 -5.19 -17.62 -9.82
CA VAL A 94 -4.43 -16.37 -9.72
C VAL A 94 -5.42 -15.22 -9.95
N THR A 95 -5.75 -14.45 -8.91
CA THR A 95 -6.75 -13.36 -8.95
C THR A 95 -6.22 -12.05 -8.37
N ASN A 96 -6.51 -10.90 -9.01
CA ASN A 96 -6.13 -9.57 -8.51
C ASN A 96 -4.62 -9.39 -8.25
N ASN A 97 -3.73 -10.06 -8.96
CA ASN A 97 -2.28 -9.89 -8.76
C ASN A 97 -1.72 -8.85 -9.74
N ILE A 98 -0.75 -8.04 -9.30
CA ILE A 98 0.10 -7.24 -10.18
C ILE A 98 1.33 -8.08 -10.55
N ILE A 99 1.59 -8.27 -11.84
CA ILE A 99 2.68 -9.12 -12.36
C ILE A 99 3.45 -8.34 -13.42
N VAL A 100 4.55 -7.69 -13.03
CA VAL A 100 5.24 -6.72 -13.92
C VAL A 100 6.77 -6.83 -13.97
N SER A 101 7.34 -6.43 -15.11
CA SER A 101 8.78 -6.27 -15.34
C SER A 101 9.65 -7.53 -15.20
N GLN A 102 9.12 -8.71 -15.52
CA GLN A 102 9.92 -9.94 -15.65
C GLN A 102 10.02 -10.43 -17.09
N THR A 103 10.82 -11.46 -17.36
CA THR A 103 10.91 -12.01 -18.72
C THR A 103 9.59 -12.70 -19.10
N ILE A 104 9.02 -13.47 -18.19
CA ILE A 104 7.73 -14.14 -18.39
C ILE A 104 6.82 -13.90 -17.18
N GLY A 105 5.62 -13.36 -17.36
CA GLY A 105 4.70 -13.11 -16.23
C GLY A 105 4.26 -14.40 -15.53
N ILE A 106 3.37 -15.16 -16.16
CA ILE A 106 2.93 -16.49 -15.69
C ILE A 106 3.18 -17.52 -16.78
N THR A 107 3.76 -18.67 -16.41
CA THR A 107 3.92 -19.81 -17.30
C THR A 107 3.35 -21.11 -16.73
N ASN A 108 2.89 -21.97 -17.64
CA ASN A 108 2.56 -23.37 -17.37
C ASN A 108 3.23 -24.26 -18.44
N SER A 109 4.56 -24.35 -18.39
CA SER A 109 5.39 -24.87 -19.49
C SER A 109 5.66 -26.38 -19.44
N CYS A 110 5.43 -27.04 -18.28
CA CYS A 110 5.46 -28.50 -18.15
C CYS A 110 4.08 -29.05 -17.75
N PRO A 111 3.05 -28.94 -18.63
CA PRO A 111 1.71 -29.37 -18.28
C PRO A 111 1.58 -30.89 -18.43
N VAL A 112 1.45 -31.57 -17.29
CA VAL A 112 0.95 -32.96 -17.24
C VAL A 112 -0.55 -32.94 -17.01
N SER A 113 -0.96 -32.61 -15.80
CA SER A 113 -2.35 -32.30 -15.43
C SER A 113 -2.45 -30.94 -14.73
N SER A 114 -1.45 -30.08 -14.87
CA SER A 114 -1.44 -28.78 -14.21
C SER A 114 -2.39 -27.81 -14.90
N VAL A 115 -3.08 -27.00 -14.10
CA VAL A 115 -4.07 -26.02 -14.53
C VAL A 115 -3.79 -24.70 -13.83
N VAL A 116 -3.77 -23.62 -14.60
CA VAL A 116 -3.72 -22.26 -14.08
C VAL A 116 -5.00 -21.54 -14.51
N THR A 117 -5.76 -21.05 -13.53
CA THR A 117 -6.94 -20.22 -13.76
C THR A 117 -6.63 -18.79 -13.31
N ALA A 118 -6.34 -17.93 -14.25
CA ALA A 118 -6.03 -16.52 -14.01
C ALA A 118 -7.25 -15.63 -14.34
N ARG A 119 -7.54 -14.64 -13.49
CA ARG A 119 -8.59 -13.64 -13.71
C ARG A 119 -8.24 -12.30 -13.03
N TYR A 120 -8.64 -11.17 -13.60
CA TYR A 120 -8.47 -9.84 -12.96
C TYR A 120 -7.03 -9.52 -12.53
N ASN A 121 -6.02 -10.07 -13.20
CA ASN A 121 -4.62 -9.74 -12.90
C ASN A 121 -4.16 -8.61 -13.80
N LEU A 122 -3.20 -7.81 -13.31
CA LEU A 122 -2.54 -6.78 -14.08
C LEU A 122 -1.19 -7.29 -14.58
N PHE A 123 -0.93 -7.09 -15.88
CA PHE A 123 0.35 -7.38 -16.53
C PHE A 123 0.90 -6.15 -17.22
N TRP A 124 2.18 -5.87 -17.00
CA TRP A 124 2.86 -4.74 -17.61
C TRP A 124 4.36 -4.98 -17.72
N ALA A 125 4.95 -4.53 -18.83
CA ALA A 125 6.39 -4.59 -19.06
C ALA A 125 7.03 -6.00 -18.90
N ASN A 126 6.26 -7.07 -19.08
CA ASN A 126 6.81 -8.42 -19.25
C ASN A 126 7.19 -8.65 -20.71
N ASN A 127 8.20 -9.47 -20.99
CA ASN A 127 8.51 -9.81 -22.40
C ASN A 127 7.43 -10.71 -23.01
N SER A 128 6.79 -11.57 -22.19
CA SER A 128 5.70 -12.44 -22.59
C SER A 128 4.83 -12.86 -21.41
N ASP A 129 3.52 -13.04 -21.66
CA ASP A 129 2.55 -13.54 -20.68
C ASP A 129 1.78 -14.75 -21.26
N PRO A 130 2.37 -15.97 -21.26
CA PRO A 130 1.71 -17.17 -21.79
C PRO A 130 0.38 -17.50 -21.13
N VAL A 131 0.22 -17.15 -19.85
CA VAL A 131 -1.04 -17.26 -19.12
C VAL A 131 -1.48 -15.89 -18.64
N THR A 132 -2.39 -15.26 -19.37
CA THR A 132 -3.00 -13.97 -18.98
C THR A 132 -4.31 -14.16 -18.23
N GLY A 133 -5.16 -15.10 -18.68
CA GLY A 133 -6.48 -15.35 -18.10
C GLY A 133 -7.57 -14.44 -18.66
N SER A 134 -8.69 -14.32 -17.93
CA SER A 134 -9.80 -13.41 -18.26
C SER A 134 -9.68 -12.07 -17.53
N ASP A 135 -10.32 -11.03 -18.05
CA ASP A 135 -10.45 -9.72 -17.38
C ASP A 135 -9.09 -9.10 -16.97
N ALA A 136 -8.03 -9.43 -17.72
CA ALA A 136 -6.70 -8.95 -17.42
C ALA A 136 -6.56 -7.47 -17.78
N VAL A 137 -5.87 -6.73 -16.92
CA VAL A 137 -5.49 -5.34 -17.15
C VAL A 137 -4.09 -5.31 -17.74
N LEU A 138 -3.92 -4.69 -18.90
CA LEU A 138 -2.66 -4.69 -19.66
C LEU A 138 -2.07 -3.28 -19.75
N ASN A 139 -1.84 -2.65 -18.60
CA ASN A 139 -1.39 -1.26 -18.51
C ASN A 139 -0.57 -1.03 -17.24
N ASP A 140 0.08 0.12 -17.14
CA ASP A 140 1.02 0.44 -16.07
C ASP A 140 0.36 0.46 -14.67
N PRO A 141 0.92 -0.24 -13.67
CA PRO A 141 0.46 -0.13 -12.28
C PRO A 141 0.86 1.19 -11.62
N VAL A 142 1.75 1.99 -12.24
CA VAL A 142 2.20 3.33 -11.80
C VAL A 142 2.48 3.35 -10.29
N PHE A 143 3.45 2.53 -9.86
CA PHE A 143 3.93 2.52 -8.49
C PHE A 143 4.59 3.84 -8.10
N VAL A 144 4.58 4.17 -6.81
CA VAL A 144 5.38 5.28 -6.25
C VAL A 144 6.86 5.14 -6.63
N GLY A 145 7.41 3.91 -6.56
CA GLY A 145 8.77 3.59 -7.01
C GLY A 145 9.82 3.65 -5.89
N GLY A 146 11.09 3.44 -6.24
CA GLY A 146 12.17 3.43 -5.25
C GLY A 146 12.16 2.25 -4.26
N GLY A 147 11.42 1.19 -4.56
CA GLY A 147 11.15 0.06 -3.65
C GLY A 147 9.79 0.15 -2.96
N ASP A 148 9.06 1.26 -3.16
CA ASP A 148 7.69 1.42 -2.72
C ASP A 148 6.72 0.93 -3.82
N TYR A 149 5.89 -0.05 -3.46
CA TYR A 149 4.95 -0.74 -4.34
C TYR A 149 3.50 -0.29 -4.17
N HIS A 150 3.25 0.80 -3.42
CA HIS A 150 1.93 1.44 -3.42
C HIS A 150 1.61 1.97 -4.81
N ILE A 151 0.34 1.87 -5.21
CA ILE A 151 -0.12 2.38 -6.50
C ILE A 151 -0.53 3.86 -6.40
N THR A 152 -0.31 4.62 -7.47
CA THR A 152 -0.71 6.04 -7.53
C THR A 152 -2.10 6.22 -8.14
N SER A 153 -2.64 7.45 -8.10
CA SER A 153 -3.95 7.79 -8.69
C SER A 153 -4.01 7.59 -10.21
N GLY A 154 -2.87 7.50 -10.90
CA GLY A 154 -2.78 7.20 -12.33
C GLY A 154 -2.72 5.70 -12.66
N SER A 155 -2.75 4.83 -11.66
CA SER A 155 -2.59 3.38 -11.83
C SER A 155 -3.76 2.74 -12.57
N ALA A 156 -3.47 1.79 -13.46
CA ALA A 156 -4.48 0.93 -14.03
C ALA A 156 -4.98 -0.17 -13.07
N ALA A 157 -4.31 -0.38 -11.95
CA ALA A 157 -4.73 -1.32 -10.90
C ALA A 157 -5.87 -0.75 -10.04
N LEU A 158 -5.99 0.58 -9.99
CA LEU A 158 -6.94 1.30 -9.15
C LEU A 158 -8.39 0.93 -9.50
N ASN A 159 -9.16 0.46 -8.52
CA ASN A 159 -10.55 0.05 -8.59
C ASN A 159 -10.84 -1.02 -9.68
N ALA A 160 -9.83 -1.79 -10.09
CA ALA A 160 -9.92 -2.71 -11.23
C ALA A 160 -10.04 -4.19 -10.84
N GLY A 161 -9.94 -4.52 -9.55
CA GLY A 161 -10.03 -5.87 -9.04
C GLY A 161 -11.46 -6.34 -8.79
N VAL A 162 -11.58 -7.59 -8.32
CA VAL A 162 -12.85 -8.22 -7.95
C VAL A 162 -12.81 -8.70 -6.50
N ASP A 163 -13.94 -8.68 -5.78
CA ASP A 163 -13.99 -9.30 -4.45
C ASP A 163 -13.57 -10.78 -4.52
N ALA A 164 -12.46 -11.08 -3.84
CA ALA A 164 -11.84 -12.39 -3.77
C ALA A 164 -11.75 -12.91 -2.32
N GLY A 165 -12.48 -12.29 -1.38
CA GLY A 165 -12.55 -12.69 0.02
C GLY A 165 -11.37 -12.24 0.88
N VAL A 166 -10.57 -11.28 0.41
CA VAL A 166 -9.48 -10.63 1.16
C VAL A 166 -10.00 -9.28 1.66
N THR A 167 -10.00 -9.08 2.98
CA THR A 167 -10.68 -7.92 3.62
C THR A 167 -9.73 -6.84 4.10
N THR A 168 -8.43 -7.11 4.15
CA THR A 168 -7.38 -6.15 4.45
C THR A 168 -6.22 -6.34 3.49
N ASP A 169 -5.42 -5.31 3.24
CA ASP A 169 -4.27 -5.36 2.34
C ASP A 169 -2.95 -5.58 3.11
N ILE A 170 -1.81 -5.23 2.51
CA ILE A 170 -0.48 -5.43 3.11
C ILE A 170 -0.17 -4.49 4.29
N ASP A 171 -0.70 -3.26 4.28
CA ASP A 171 -0.42 -2.24 5.30
C ASP A 171 -1.55 -2.16 6.37
N GLY A 172 -2.66 -2.89 6.15
CA GLY A 172 -3.73 -3.13 7.11
C GLY A 172 -5.01 -2.35 6.82
N GLU A 173 -5.07 -1.65 5.70
CA GLU A 173 -6.21 -0.92 5.16
C GLU A 173 -7.34 -1.90 4.81
N ALA A 174 -8.59 -1.45 4.94
CA ALA A 174 -9.75 -2.25 4.57
C ALA A 174 -9.85 -2.41 3.05
N ARG A 175 -10.26 -3.61 2.59
CA ARG A 175 -10.47 -3.93 1.18
C ARG A 175 -11.95 -4.24 0.90
N PRO A 176 -12.62 -3.54 -0.03
CA PRO A 176 -12.11 -2.38 -0.78
C PRO A 176 -12.04 -1.12 0.10
N PHE A 177 -11.10 -0.22 -0.21
CA PHE A 177 -11.08 1.14 0.33
C PHE A 177 -11.65 2.09 -0.72
N GLY A 178 -12.91 2.49 -0.53
CA GLY A 178 -13.62 3.33 -1.50
C GLY A 178 -14.62 2.55 -2.36
N ILE A 179 -14.50 2.61 -3.69
CA ILE A 179 -15.58 2.18 -4.60
C ILE A 179 -15.46 0.73 -5.08
N ALA A 180 -14.24 0.21 -5.23
CA ALA A 180 -13.95 -1.17 -5.63
C ALA A 180 -12.54 -1.55 -5.17
N THR A 181 -12.20 -2.83 -5.25
CA THR A 181 -10.87 -3.27 -4.83
C THR A 181 -9.83 -2.99 -5.90
N ASP A 182 -8.63 -2.65 -5.47
CA ASP A 182 -7.46 -2.54 -6.30
C ASP A 182 -6.87 -3.92 -6.64
N ILE A 183 -6.22 -4.01 -7.79
CA ILE A 183 -5.38 -5.16 -8.12
C ILE A 183 -4.04 -4.97 -7.40
N GLY A 184 -3.47 -6.03 -6.81
CA GLY A 184 -2.17 -6.01 -6.14
C GLY A 184 -2.26 -6.20 -4.63
N ALA A 185 -1.10 -6.15 -3.98
CA ALA A 185 -0.95 -6.34 -2.54
C ALA A 185 -1.46 -5.17 -1.69
N ASP A 186 -1.39 -3.97 -2.24
CA ASP A 186 -1.82 -2.72 -1.63
C ASP A 186 -3.25 -2.36 -2.09
N GLU A 187 -4.01 -1.66 -1.26
CA GLU A 187 -5.29 -1.04 -1.55
C GLU A 187 -5.19 0.46 -1.23
N ARG A 188 -5.19 1.30 -2.27
CA ARG A 188 -4.94 2.73 -2.13
C ARG A 188 -6.03 3.40 -1.29
N ALA A 189 -5.74 3.69 -0.02
CA ALA A 189 -6.68 4.24 0.94
C ALA A 189 -7.16 5.67 0.62
N THR A 190 -8.12 5.78 -0.30
CA THR A 190 -8.67 7.03 -0.81
C THR A 190 -10.16 7.17 -0.49
N VAL A 191 -10.55 8.28 0.13
CA VAL A 191 -11.95 8.67 0.34
C VAL A 191 -12.16 10.10 -0.13
N GLY A 192 -13.38 10.43 -0.56
CA GLY A 192 -13.65 11.77 -1.05
C GLY A 192 -15.10 12.20 -0.88
N THR A 193 -15.34 13.48 -1.12
CA THR A 193 -16.67 14.09 -1.11
C THR A 193 -16.73 15.22 -2.12
N THR A 194 -17.93 15.58 -2.56
CA THR A 194 -18.13 16.80 -3.33
C THR A 194 -18.49 17.94 -2.37
N ALA A 195 -17.62 18.94 -2.31
CA ALA A 195 -17.90 20.19 -1.62
C ALA A 195 -18.69 21.13 -2.55
N GLU A 196 -19.78 21.68 -2.04
CA GLU A 196 -20.62 22.65 -2.74
C GLU A 196 -20.63 23.98 -1.97
N PRO A 197 -20.70 25.14 -2.63
CA PRO A 197 -20.59 26.44 -1.96
C PRO A 197 -21.61 26.66 -0.84
N ALA A 198 -22.80 26.09 -0.98
CA ALA A 198 -23.95 26.35 -0.10
C ALA A 198 -24.17 25.28 0.99
N THR A 199 -23.38 24.21 1.03
CA THR A 199 -23.58 23.11 1.98
C THR A 199 -22.27 22.71 2.64
N ALA A 200 -22.31 22.45 3.95
CA ALA A 200 -21.18 21.84 4.63
C ALA A 200 -21.10 20.34 4.27
N SER A 201 -19.88 19.82 4.22
CA SER A 201 -19.60 18.40 4.01
C SER A 201 -18.41 17.98 4.87
N ALA A 202 -18.13 16.67 4.91
CA ALA A 202 -16.96 16.15 5.59
C ALA A 202 -16.42 14.94 4.84
N ILE A 203 -15.13 14.68 5.04
CA ILE A 203 -14.46 13.44 4.67
C ILE A 203 -14.01 12.79 5.98
N THR A 204 -14.22 11.49 6.13
CA THR A 204 -13.69 10.73 7.26
C THR A 204 -12.93 9.52 6.71
N SER A 205 -11.68 9.36 7.14
CA SER A 205 -10.83 8.23 6.82
C SER A 205 -10.38 7.54 8.10
N THR A 206 -10.42 6.21 8.12
CA THR A 206 -9.87 5.40 9.21
C THR A 206 -8.95 4.35 8.63
N VAL A 207 -7.65 4.48 8.89
CA VAL A 207 -6.58 3.62 8.37
C VAL A 207 -5.69 3.22 9.54
N GLY A 208 -5.39 1.92 9.69
CA GLY A 208 -4.57 1.44 10.82
C GLY A 208 -5.14 1.77 12.21
N GLY A 209 -6.44 2.07 12.33
CA GLY A 209 -7.06 2.55 13.58
C GLY A 209 -6.99 4.06 13.80
N LEU A 210 -6.19 4.78 13.01
CA LEU A 210 -6.08 6.24 13.03
C LEU A 210 -7.23 6.85 12.25
N THR A 211 -7.99 7.75 12.88
CA THR A 211 -9.11 8.43 12.23
C THR A 211 -8.78 9.89 11.97
N THR A 212 -8.88 10.30 10.71
CA THR A 212 -8.83 11.70 10.30
C THR A 212 -10.20 12.13 9.75
N THR A 213 -10.69 13.28 10.21
CA THR A 213 -11.87 13.93 9.64
C THR A 213 -11.50 15.29 9.08
N VAL A 214 -11.91 15.58 7.85
CA VAL A 214 -11.80 16.90 7.22
C VAL A 214 -13.19 17.51 7.12
N GLN A 215 -13.51 18.50 7.95
CA GLN A 215 -14.76 19.24 7.92
C GLN A 215 -14.65 20.44 6.97
N ILE A 216 -15.52 20.47 5.97
CA ILE A 216 -15.58 21.52 4.95
C ILE A 216 -16.82 22.40 5.22
N PRO A 217 -16.64 23.62 5.74
CA PRO A 217 -17.77 24.50 6.05
C PRO A 217 -18.40 25.10 4.78
N THR A 218 -19.63 25.60 4.91
CA THR A 218 -20.29 26.38 3.85
C THR A 218 -19.43 27.56 3.43
N GLY A 219 -19.30 27.79 2.13
CA GLY A 219 -18.49 28.87 1.57
C GLY A 219 -16.99 28.58 1.51
N ALA A 220 -16.52 27.37 1.87
CA ALA A 220 -15.12 26.99 1.70
C ALA A 220 -14.68 26.94 0.23
N VAL A 221 -15.63 26.63 -0.66
CA VAL A 221 -15.44 26.56 -2.12
C VAL A 221 -16.39 27.51 -2.85
N THR A 222 -16.00 28.00 -4.03
CA THR A 222 -16.80 28.94 -4.84
C THR A 222 -17.64 28.25 -5.92
N GLU A 223 -17.32 27.02 -6.25
CA GLU A 223 -18.04 26.15 -7.17
C GLU A 223 -17.94 24.69 -6.70
N SER A 224 -18.63 23.77 -7.39
CA SER A 224 -18.61 22.35 -7.09
C SER A 224 -17.18 21.79 -7.24
N THR A 225 -16.62 21.29 -6.15
CA THR A 225 -15.24 20.79 -6.08
C THR A 225 -15.23 19.42 -5.43
N ALA A 226 -14.76 18.40 -6.14
CA ALA A 226 -14.50 17.10 -5.55
C ALA A 226 -13.19 17.16 -4.75
N LEU A 227 -13.25 16.82 -3.47
CA LEU A 227 -12.10 16.74 -2.57
C LEU A 227 -11.80 15.27 -2.28
N THR A 228 -10.54 14.89 -2.37
CA THR A 228 -10.09 13.52 -2.11
C THR A 228 -8.99 13.52 -1.07
N TYR A 229 -9.19 12.75 -0.01
CA TYR A 229 -8.20 12.41 0.99
C TYR A 229 -7.58 11.07 0.60
N THR A 230 -6.26 11.00 0.53
CA THR A 230 -5.51 9.75 0.35
C THR A 230 -4.60 9.55 1.55
N ALA A 231 -4.79 8.49 2.35
CA ALA A 231 -3.82 8.14 3.39
C ALA A 231 -2.48 7.73 2.76
N LEU A 232 -1.37 8.07 3.41
CA LEU A 232 -0.03 7.80 2.92
C LEU A 232 0.80 7.07 3.96
N ALA A 233 1.68 6.19 3.49
CA ALA A 233 2.87 5.80 4.23
C ALA A 233 3.98 6.82 3.95
N ILE A 234 4.55 7.47 4.98
CA ILE A 234 5.70 8.35 4.78
C ILE A 234 6.96 7.50 4.68
N THR A 235 7.45 7.31 3.45
CA THR A 235 8.71 6.61 3.19
C THR A 235 9.73 7.58 2.58
N GLY A 236 10.96 7.58 3.11
CA GLY A 236 12.09 8.30 2.52
C GLY A 236 12.15 9.82 2.76
N GLN A 237 11.17 10.45 3.42
CA GLN A 237 11.25 11.83 3.88
C GLN A 237 11.82 11.88 5.32
N SER A 238 12.69 12.85 5.60
CA SER A 238 13.26 13.02 6.94
C SER A 238 12.34 13.81 7.84
N ASP A 239 12.14 13.33 9.07
CA ASP A 239 11.44 14.06 10.13
C ASP A 239 12.04 15.45 10.36
N PRO A 240 11.21 16.44 10.77
CA PRO A 240 11.71 17.73 11.24
C PRO A 240 12.68 17.57 12.41
N THR A 241 13.66 18.47 12.53
CA THR A 241 14.67 18.38 13.59
C THR A 241 14.01 18.53 14.96
N GLY A 242 14.17 17.52 15.83
CA GLY A 242 13.58 17.49 17.18
C GLY A 242 12.23 16.79 17.26
N PHE A 243 11.63 16.46 16.11
CA PHE A 243 10.33 15.83 16.01
C PHE A 243 10.44 14.35 15.59
N SER A 244 9.35 13.62 15.72
CA SER A 244 9.14 12.32 15.09
C SER A 244 7.72 12.19 14.56
N PHE A 245 7.56 11.35 13.53
CA PHE A 245 6.26 11.04 12.94
C PHE A 245 5.27 10.50 13.98
N ALA A 246 4.03 10.99 13.94
CA ALA A 246 2.97 10.71 14.89
C ALA A 246 1.77 9.98 14.25
N GLY A 247 2.05 9.09 13.29
CA GLY A 247 1.09 8.12 12.74
C GLY A 247 0.23 8.61 11.57
N HIS A 248 -0.11 9.91 11.49
CA HIS A 248 -0.98 10.42 10.42
C HIS A 248 -0.20 11.02 9.26
N ALA A 249 -0.47 10.56 8.04
CA ALA A 249 -0.02 11.22 6.81
C ALA A 249 -1.04 11.07 5.69
N PHE A 250 -1.24 12.12 4.90
CA PHE A 250 -2.23 12.10 3.83
C PHE A 250 -2.01 13.20 2.79
N ASP A 251 -2.47 12.95 1.57
CA ASP A 251 -2.72 13.98 0.57
C ASP A 251 -4.18 14.43 0.60
N LEU A 252 -4.40 15.73 0.40
CA LEU A 252 -5.72 16.27 0.12
C LEU A 252 -5.69 16.97 -1.24
N ASP A 253 -6.44 16.47 -2.22
CA ASP A 253 -6.50 16.99 -3.58
C ASP A 253 -7.89 17.54 -3.92
N ALA A 254 -7.94 18.52 -4.83
CA ALA A 254 -9.18 19.08 -5.38
C ALA A 254 -9.28 18.81 -6.87
N TYR A 255 -10.48 18.47 -7.32
CA TYR A 255 -10.83 18.31 -8.71
C TYR A 255 -12.05 19.15 -9.06
N GLN A 256 -11.94 19.89 -10.16
CA GLN A 256 -13.06 20.64 -10.75
C GLN A 256 -13.25 20.15 -12.18
N SER A 257 -14.49 19.81 -12.54
CA SER A 257 -14.79 19.17 -13.83
C SER A 257 -13.93 17.93 -14.13
N GLY A 258 -13.54 17.18 -13.10
CA GLY A 258 -12.70 15.98 -13.23
C GLY A 258 -11.20 16.25 -13.43
N VAL A 259 -10.75 17.50 -13.36
CA VAL A 259 -9.35 17.90 -13.52
C VAL A 259 -8.79 18.38 -12.18
N ILE A 260 -7.58 17.95 -11.84
CA ILE A 260 -6.90 18.37 -10.60
C ILE A 260 -6.63 19.88 -10.62
N VAL A 261 -6.87 20.54 -9.49
CA VAL A 261 -6.64 21.98 -9.30
C VAL A 261 -5.41 22.19 -8.41
N SER A 262 -4.24 22.27 -9.03
CA SER A 262 -2.99 22.52 -8.30
C SER A 262 -3.00 23.88 -7.61
N GLY A 263 -2.55 23.93 -6.35
CA GLY A 263 -2.51 25.18 -5.57
C GLY A 263 -3.89 25.69 -5.14
N PHE A 264 -4.89 24.82 -5.05
CA PHE A 264 -6.21 25.16 -4.54
C PHE A 264 -6.12 25.77 -3.14
N THR A 265 -6.88 26.85 -2.92
CA THR A 265 -7.01 27.53 -1.64
C THR A 265 -8.48 27.65 -1.27
N PHE A 266 -8.80 27.44 0.00
CA PHE A 266 -10.16 27.57 0.48
C PHE A 266 -10.51 29.04 0.75
N SER A 267 -11.75 29.42 0.48
CA SER A 267 -12.26 30.78 0.77
C SER A 267 -12.49 31.01 2.27
N VAL A 268 -12.75 29.94 3.01
CA VAL A 268 -12.72 29.89 4.47
C VAL A 268 -11.98 28.61 4.90
N PRO A 269 -11.26 28.60 6.04
CA PRO A 269 -10.50 27.43 6.46
C PRO A 269 -11.37 26.17 6.58
N VAL A 270 -10.82 25.03 6.18
CA VAL A 270 -11.39 23.70 6.52
C VAL A 270 -10.71 23.21 7.80
N THR A 271 -11.40 22.40 8.59
CA THR A 271 -10.83 21.85 9.83
C THR A 271 -10.41 20.41 9.59
N VAL A 272 -9.21 20.03 10.03
CA VAL A 272 -8.73 18.65 10.07
C VAL A 272 -8.68 18.21 11.52
N THR A 273 -9.47 17.22 11.89
CA THR A 273 -9.44 16.56 13.20
C THR A 273 -8.70 15.23 13.08
N LEU A 274 -7.66 15.04 13.88
CA LEU A 274 -6.87 13.80 13.93
C LEU A 274 -7.04 13.15 15.30
N HIS A 275 -7.47 11.89 15.30
CA HIS A 275 -7.53 11.04 16.49
C HIS A 275 -6.35 10.08 16.52
N TYR A 276 -5.78 9.86 17.69
CA TYR A 276 -4.67 8.95 17.92
C TYR A 276 -4.91 8.11 19.18
N ALA A 277 -4.13 7.06 19.37
CA ALA A 277 -4.01 6.34 20.63
C ALA A 277 -2.66 6.66 21.28
N ASP A 278 -2.56 6.47 22.61
CA ASP A 278 -1.32 6.67 23.36
C ASP A 278 -0.15 5.85 22.79
N ALA A 279 -0.46 4.70 22.19
CA ALA A 279 0.52 3.83 21.55
C ALA A 279 1.10 4.43 20.26
N ASP A 280 0.32 5.23 19.52
CA ASP A 280 0.72 5.80 18.22
C ASP A 280 1.71 6.96 18.39
N ILE A 281 1.65 7.64 19.52
CA ILE A 281 2.50 8.80 19.87
C ILE A 281 3.49 8.47 20.99
N ALA A 282 3.72 7.18 21.28
CA ALA A 282 4.56 6.77 22.38
C ALA A 282 5.98 7.36 22.28
N GLY A 283 6.37 8.13 23.30
CA GLY A 283 7.67 8.82 23.34
C GLY A 283 7.68 10.21 22.68
N LEU A 284 6.51 10.73 22.31
CA LEU A 284 6.32 12.10 21.86
C LEU A 284 5.62 12.94 22.93
N ASP A 285 5.91 14.24 22.95
CA ASP A 285 5.18 15.20 23.77
C ASP A 285 3.85 15.52 23.06
N GLU A 286 2.76 15.06 23.65
CA GLU A 286 1.41 15.18 23.09
C GLU A 286 0.96 16.64 22.92
N ASP A 287 1.40 17.55 23.79
CA ASP A 287 1.09 18.97 23.69
C ASP A 287 1.82 19.65 22.53
N SER A 288 2.87 19.00 22.01
CA SER A 288 3.67 19.49 20.89
C SER A 288 3.19 19.01 19.51
N LEU A 289 2.15 18.15 19.46
CA LEU A 289 1.67 17.59 18.20
C LEU A 289 1.32 18.69 17.20
N VAL A 290 1.89 18.62 16.00
CA VAL A 290 1.80 19.62 14.94
C VAL A 290 1.53 18.93 13.61
N LEU A 291 0.54 19.43 12.87
CA LEU A 291 0.27 19.01 11.51
C LEU A 291 1.11 19.88 10.58
N GLU A 292 2.03 19.26 9.86
CA GLU A 292 2.90 19.96 8.91
C GLU A 292 2.56 19.55 7.48
N TYR A 293 2.86 20.44 6.53
CA TYR A 293 2.79 20.16 5.10
C TYR A 293 4.17 20.17 4.47
N TRP A 294 4.35 19.36 3.43
CA TRP A 294 5.61 19.32 2.68
C TRP A 294 5.67 20.45 1.65
N ASN A 295 6.62 21.38 1.80
CA ASN A 295 6.78 22.51 0.87
C ASN A 295 7.66 22.19 -0.35
N GLY A 296 8.09 20.93 -0.51
CA GLY A 296 9.06 20.49 -1.53
C GLY A 296 10.49 20.35 -1.02
N SER A 297 10.81 20.90 0.17
CA SER A 297 12.15 20.87 0.75
C SER A 297 12.18 20.64 2.26
N ALA A 298 11.13 21.01 2.97
CA ALA A 298 10.98 20.85 4.40
C ALA A 298 9.49 20.74 4.75
N TRP A 299 9.23 20.14 5.91
CA TRP A 299 7.95 20.22 6.58
C TRP A 299 7.79 21.59 7.25
N VAL A 300 6.59 22.14 7.15
CA VAL A 300 6.22 23.45 7.71
C VAL A 300 4.81 23.35 8.30
N ASP A 301 4.56 24.01 9.43
CA ASP A 301 3.22 24.06 10.05
C ASP A 301 2.13 24.41 9.02
N ALA A 302 1.12 23.55 8.94
CA ALA A 302 -0.01 23.65 8.02
C ALA A 302 -1.11 24.58 8.51
N ALA A 303 -1.08 24.96 9.80
CA ALA A 303 -2.16 25.71 10.40
C ALA A 303 -2.26 27.13 9.83
N CYS A 304 -3.48 27.53 9.49
CA CYS A 304 -3.82 28.92 9.17
C CYS A 304 -4.65 29.59 10.28
N GLY A 305 -4.66 28.99 11.47
CA GLY A 305 -5.33 29.46 12.68
C GLY A 305 -4.84 28.67 13.90
N ASP A 306 -5.54 28.79 15.02
CA ASP A 306 -5.13 28.14 16.26
C ASP A 306 -5.45 26.63 16.24
N TYR A 307 -4.55 25.84 16.82
CA TYR A 307 -4.79 24.44 17.11
C TYR A 307 -5.76 24.29 18.29
N ASP A 308 -6.62 23.27 18.21
CA ASP A 308 -7.44 22.81 19.32
C ASP A 308 -6.94 21.42 19.76
N ARG A 309 -6.20 21.34 20.86
CA ARG A 309 -5.58 20.10 21.35
C ARG A 309 -6.33 19.59 22.58
N HIS A 310 -6.71 18.31 22.55
CA HIS A 310 -7.39 17.63 23.66
C HIS A 310 -6.62 16.35 23.99
N PRO A 311 -5.44 16.46 24.63
CA PRO A 311 -4.59 15.31 24.93
C PRO A 311 -5.31 14.27 25.79
N THR A 312 -6.14 14.69 26.75
CA THR A 312 -6.92 13.74 27.57
C THR A 312 -7.99 12.95 26.80
N GLU A 313 -8.33 13.39 25.59
CA GLU A 313 -9.31 12.75 24.70
C GLU A 313 -8.63 12.17 23.43
N ASN A 314 -7.31 12.27 23.34
CA ASN A 314 -6.45 11.80 22.26
C ASN A 314 -6.84 12.31 20.87
N TRP A 315 -7.08 13.63 20.76
CA TRP A 315 -7.30 14.26 19.47
C TRP A 315 -6.80 15.70 19.40
N LEU A 316 -6.50 16.15 18.18
CA LEU A 316 -6.28 17.56 17.86
C LEU A 316 -7.06 17.98 16.62
N SER A 317 -7.43 19.25 16.53
CA SER A 317 -8.01 19.85 15.33
C SER A 317 -7.20 21.06 14.84
N VAL A 318 -7.05 21.15 13.52
CA VAL A 318 -6.20 22.13 12.85
C VAL A 318 -6.97 22.81 11.70
N PRO A 319 -7.12 24.14 11.70
CA PRO A 319 -7.65 24.84 10.53
C PRO A 319 -6.57 24.94 9.45
N ILE A 320 -6.87 24.45 8.24
CA ILE A 320 -6.01 24.55 7.06
C ILE A 320 -6.68 25.36 5.95
N CYS A 321 -5.87 26.01 5.12
CA CYS A 321 -6.35 26.95 4.09
C CYS A 321 -5.97 26.56 2.66
N HIS A 322 -5.16 25.51 2.50
CA HIS A 322 -4.70 25.02 1.21
C HIS A 322 -4.65 23.51 1.20
N LEU A 323 -4.45 22.97 0.00
CA LEU A 323 -4.25 21.56 -0.27
C LEU A 323 -2.76 21.24 -0.37
N SER A 324 -2.36 20.09 0.17
CA SER A 324 -0.97 19.63 0.19
C SER A 324 -0.88 18.17 0.61
N GLN A 325 0.36 17.68 0.67
CA GLN A 325 0.75 16.52 1.47
C GLN A 325 0.92 16.97 2.92
N PHE A 326 0.26 16.30 3.84
CA PHE A 326 0.30 16.58 5.28
C PHE A 326 0.82 15.39 6.08
N ALA A 327 1.43 15.69 7.23
CA ALA A 327 1.93 14.71 8.17
C ALA A 327 1.86 15.25 9.59
N LEU A 328 1.48 14.41 10.55
CA LEU A 328 1.50 14.75 11.97
C LEU A 328 2.86 14.39 12.57
N PHE A 329 3.42 15.32 13.34
CA PHE A 329 4.67 15.15 14.07
C PHE A 329 4.50 15.59 15.53
N GLY A 330 5.38 15.11 16.40
CA GLY A 330 5.50 15.60 17.79
C GLY A 330 6.97 15.69 18.20
N GLU A 331 7.29 16.62 19.12
CA GLU A 331 8.60 16.68 19.77
C GLU A 331 8.86 15.39 20.54
N ARG A 332 10.11 14.93 20.55
CA ARG A 332 10.48 13.73 21.30
C ARG A 332 10.50 14.03 22.81
N GLU A 333 9.81 13.21 23.60
CA GLU A 333 9.97 13.25 25.05
C GLU A 333 11.36 12.72 25.46
N TYR A 334 12.19 13.59 26.02
CA TYR A 334 13.43 13.18 26.68
C TYR A 334 13.13 12.76 28.12
N LEU A 335 12.90 11.48 28.36
CA LEU A 335 12.85 10.93 29.71
C LEU A 335 14.26 10.91 30.32
N ILE A 336 14.63 11.98 31.04
CA ILE A 336 15.84 12.00 31.88
C ILE A 336 15.54 11.25 33.17
N TYR A 337 15.94 9.98 33.24
CA TYR A 337 15.93 9.22 34.49
C TYR A 337 17.08 9.68 35.40
N LEU A 338 16.78 10.49 36.41
CA LEU A 338 17.75 10.74 37.49
C LEU A 338 17.77 9.53 38.45
N PRO A 339 18.92 8.87 38.66
CA PRO A 339 19.02 7.85 39.70
C PRO A 339 18.91 8.49 41.09
N LEU A 340 17.88 8.10 41.85
CA LEU A 340 17.70 8.47 43.25
C LEU A 340 18.57 7.56 44.13
N VAL A 341 19.61 8.12 44.76
CA VAL A 341 20.38 7.39 45.78
C VAL A 341 19.79 7.69 47.16
N LEU A 342 19.06 6.72 47.72
CA LEU A 342 18.60 6.76 49.11
C LEU A 342 19.69 6.25 50.04
N ARG A 343 20.07 7.05 51.03
CA ARG A 343 20.99 6.65 52.10
C ARG A 343 20.20 5.94 53.19
N ASN A 344 20.40 4.63 53.37
CA ASN A 344 19.85 3.92 54.52
C ASN A 344 20.47 4.47 55.81
N SER A 345 19.62 5.00 56.68
CA SER A 345 19.95 5.43 58.05
C SER A 345 20.16 4.25 58.98
#